data_AF-R5D3D6-F1
#
_entry.id   AF-R5D3D6-F1
#
_cell.length_a   1.000
_cell.length_b   1.000
_cell.length_c   1.000
_cell.angle_alpha   90.00
_cell.angle_beta   90.00
_cell.angle_gamma   90.00
#
_symmetry.space_group_name_H-M   'P 1'
#
loop_
_entity.id
_entity.type
_entity.pdbx_description
1 polymer ?
#
loop_
_entity_poly.entity_id
_entity_poly.type
_entity_poly.pdbx_seq_one_letter_code
_entity_poly.pdbx_strand_id
1 'polypeptide(L)'
;MEIRSKLGNENIMQLRKMAFFCSRKEPSGLQAAVDRWIATLQPDKVCVMCGDQSPMEKHVFSSLLERKIPAILVLAEAMHEQWSEPVSEALGSGLLLIITHCGPEVHTVCARSAFDRNALMMALADEIVVGYCSKGGNLERGLAGYSNVRYLVGNQDNRAKTKEPLPQQGGRSYAGRRFPDDFQREKSNLQGGRSYNGRSFSANQNASNGFSQGGRALAGQADNGVGQWSRRLDLGYSTIFFDFNEAGKDVYIKLTQSTKSADGKYERNKIFMDRTEFRAFYDTIGYVTRAVERDEKLDRNIVVSSASGDISLNMVMSEGMKMCMMTQEKELLTMGHRRQTIGFCVTELSAFFDVVIDAARHWCIIS
;
A
#
# COMPACT_ATOMS: atom_id res chain seq x y z
N MET A 1 9.09 -2.84 9.85
CA MET A 1 9.12 -3.80 8.74
C MET A 1 10.33 -4.69 8.89
N GLU A 2 10.17 -5.98 8.65
CA GLU A 2 11.23 -6.98 8.85
C GLU A 2 11.49 -7.77 7.57
N ILE A 3 12.71 -8.23 7.35
CA ILE A 3 13.04 -9.03 6.17
C ILE A 3 12.42 -10.43 6.35
N ARG A 4 11.49 -10.82 5.47
CA ARG A 4 10.81 -12.14 5.53
C ARG A 4 11.59 -13.24 4.81
N SER A 5 12.28 -12.91 3.72
CA SER A 5 13.09 -13.85 2.96
C SER A 5 14.34 -13.19 2.40
N LYS A 6 15.40 -13.98 2.25
CA LYS A 6 16.73 -13.58 1.77
C LYS A 6 17.29 -14.66 0.84
N LEU A 7 18.08 -14.25 -0.14
CA LEU A 7 18.82 -15.12 -1.05
C LEU A 7 20.15 -14.46 -1.44
N GLY A 8 21.27 -15.17 -1.33
CA GLY A 8 22.60 -14.66 -1.70
C GLY A 8 23.48 -14.33 -0.50
N ASN A 9 24.45 -13.44 -0.69
CA ASN A 9 25.50 -13.18 0.30
C ASN A 9 25.06 -12.18 1.39
N GLU A 10 24.64 -12.70 2.55
CA GLU A 10 24.19 -11.86 3.67
C GLU A 10 25.28 -10.94 4.25
N ASN A 11 26.57 -11.25 4.05
CA ASN A 11 27.67 -10.43 4.56
C ASN A 11 27.69 -9.02 3.93
N ILE A 12 27.04 -8.84 2.77
CA ILE A 12 26.87 -7.52 2.12
C ILE A 12 26.16 -6.52 3.05
N MET A 13 25.30 -6.98 3.97
CA MET A 13 24.61 -6.12 4.95
C MET A 13 25.58 -5.44 5.93
N GLN A 14 26.79 -5.96 6.09
CA GLN A 14 27.83 -5.38 6.96
C GLN A 14 28.52 -4.18 6.32
N LEU A 15 28.48 -4.05 4.98
CA LEU A 15 29.02 -2.90 4.26
C LEU A 15 28.18 -1.65 4.54
N ARG A 16 28.72 -0.47 4.22
CA ARG A 16 27.95 0.77 4.28
C ARG A 16 26.86 0.75 3.22
N LYS A 17 25.60 0.81 3.64
CA LYS A 17 24.41 0.63 2.80
C LYS A 17 23.93 1.96 2.23
N MET A 18 23.91 2.06 0.90
CA MET A 18 23.36 3.21 0.19
C MET A 18 22.05 2.80 -0.47
N ALA A 19 20.92 3.41 -0.11
CA ALA A 19 19.65 3.17 -0.81
C ALA A 19 19.48 4.13 -1.99
N PHE A 20 19.28 3.59 -3.19
CA PHE A 20 18.96 4.39 -4.37
C PHE A 20 17.45 4.46 -4.62
N PHE A 21 16.94 5.67 -4.83
CA PHE A 21 15.56 5.90 -5.25
C PHE A 21 15.49 6.87 -6.43
N CYS A 22 14.49 6.68 -7.29
CA CYS A 22 14.18 7.62 -8.35
C CYS A 22 12.67 7.66 -8.62
N SER A 23 12.13 8.86 -8.86
CA SER A 23 10.76 9.02 -9.35
C SER A 23 10.68 8.62 -10.83
N ARG A 24 9.58 7.96 -11.22
CA ARG A 24 9.38 7.43 -12.59
C ARG A 24 9.38 8.49 -13.71
N LYS A 25 8.93 9.72 -13.43
CA LYS A 25 8.90 10.81 -14.42
C LYS A 25 10.19 11.63 -14.31
N GLU A 26 11.24 11.17 -14.97
CA GLU A 26 12.58 11.75 -14.84
C GLU A 26 12.88 12.84 -15.90
N PRO A 27 13.67 13.88 -15.54
CA PRO A 27 14.12 14.90 -16.48
C PRO A 27 15.27 14.41 -17.38
N SER A 28 15.44 15.05 -18.53
CA SER A 28 16.56 14.79 -19.44
C SER A 28 17.92 15.02 -18.74
N GLY A 29 18.86 14.10 -18.93
CA GLY A 29 20.22 14.21 -18.37
C GLY A 29 20.43 13.59 -16.98
N LEU A 30 19.37 13.01 -16.37
CA LEU A 30 19.49 12.33 -15.08
C LEU A 30 20.45 11.14 -15.12
N GLN A 31 20.39 10.32 -16.18
CA GLN A 31 21.22 9.13 -16.32
C GLN A 31 22.71 9.45 -16.19
N ALA A 32 23.19 10.52 -16.83
CA ALA A 32 24.60 10.93 -16.73
C ALA A 32 25.00 11.35 -15.30
N ALA A 33 24.09 11.91 -14.51
CA ALA A 33 24.35 12.23 -13.10
C ALA A 33 24.43 10.95 -12.25
N VAL A 34 23.57 9.98 -12.53
CA VAL A 34 23.58 8.66 -11.91
C VAL A 34 24.87 7.91 -12.26
N ASP A 35 25.29 7.91 -13.53
CA ASP A 35 26.53 7.25 -13.98
C ASP A 35 27.77 7.83 -13.28
N ARG A 36 27.84 9.16 -13.18
CA ARG A 36 28.90 9.83 -12.42
C ARG A 36 28.91 9.41 -10.96
N TRP A 37 27.73 9.30 -10.34
CA TRP A 37 27.62 8.84 -8.96
C TRP A 37 28.08 7.38 -8.81
N ILE A 38 27.65 6.48 -9.68
CA ILE A 38 28.06 5.07 -9.68
C ILE A 38 29.60 4.96 -9.82
N ALA A 39 30.20 5.79 -10.67
CA ALA A 39 31.65 5.83 -10.84
C ALA A 39 32.43 6.27 -9.59
N THR A 40 31.77 6.88 -8.59
CA THR A 40 32.39 7.23 -7.30
C THR A 40 32.31 6.13 -6.24
N LEU A 41 31.55 5.06 -6.50
CA LEU A 41 31.35 3.97 -5.54
C LEU A 41 32.62 3.11 -5.43
N GLN A 42 32.92 2.70 -4.21
CA GLN A 42 34.06 1.84 -3.87
C GLN A 42 33.55 0.43 -3.55
N PRO A 43 33.74 -0.56 -4.44
CA PRO A 43 33.16 -1.91 -4.29
C PRO A 43 33.50 -2.62 -2.97
N ASP A 44 34.63 -2.28 -2.36
CA ASP A 44 35.12 -2.85 -1.10
C ASP A 44 34.51 -2.21 0.17
N LYS A 45 33.80 -1.09 0.04
CA LYS A 45 33.34 -0.28 1.19
C LYS A 45 31.83 -0.10 1.26
N VAL A 46 31.17 -0.08 0.10
CA VAL A 46 29.74 0.23 0.01
C VAL A 46 28.98 -0.89 -0.66
N CYS A 47 27.72 -1.04 -0.27
CA CYS A 47 26.74 -1.77 -1.05
C CYS A 47 25.57 -0.86 -1.39
N VAL A 48 24.96 -1.10 -2.55
CA VAL A 48 23.82 -0.30 -3.02
C VAL A 48 22.54 -1.11 -2.99
N MET A 49 21.50 -0.56 -2.36
CA MET A 49 20.17 -1.12 -2.34
C MET A 49 19.30 -0.49 -3.42
N CYS A 50 18.62 -1.29 -4.23
CA CYS A 50 17.68 -0.82 -5.27
C CYS A 50 16.54 -1.83 -5.48
N GLY A 51 15.42 -1.39 -6.07
CA GLY A 51 14.25 -2.26 -6.28
C GLY A 51 14.02 -2.79 -7.70
N ASP A 52 14.84 -2.38 -8.67
CA ASP A 52 14.78 -2.84 -10.07
C ASP A 52 13.42 -2.66 -10.78
N GLN A 53 12.61 -1.67 -10.37
CA GLN A 53 11.26 -1.47 -10.92
C GLN A 53 11.23 -0.42 -12.03
N SER A 54 11.67 0.79 -11.72
CA SER A 54 11.71 1.89 -12.69
C SER A 54 12.86 1.75 -13.70
N PRO A 55 12.78 2.36 -14.89
CA PRO A 55 13.88 2.35 -15.87
C PRO A 55 15.23 2.75 -15.26
N MET A 56 15.23 3.77 -14.40
CA MET A 56 16.45 4.21 -13.71
C MET A 56 16.95 3.24 -12.65
N GLU A 57 16.05 2.62 -11.87
CA GLU A 57 16.47 1.56 -10.92
C GLU A 57 17.09 0.37 -11.66
N LYS A 58 16.53 0.00 -12.82
CA LYS A 58 17.08 -1.05 -13.69
C LYS A 58 18.46 -0.69 -14.21
N HIS A 59 18.63 0.54 -14.69
CA HIS A 59 19.92 1.06 -15.14
C HIS A 59 20.98 1.07 -14.01
N VAL A 60 20.59 1.50 -12.81
CA VAL A 60 21.48 1.43 -11.63
C VAL A 60 21.84 -0.02 -11.34
N PHE A 61 20.85 -0.90 -11.26
CA PHE A 61 21.09 -2.30 -10.92
C PHE A 61 22.02 -2.99 -11.92
N SER A 62 21.79 -2.86 -13.23
CA SER A 62 22.66 -3.42 -14.25
C SER A 62 24.08 -2.86 -14.16
N SER A 63 24.22 -1.54 -13.97
CA SER A 63 25.52 -0.88 -13.82
C SER A 63 26.30 -1.35 -12.59
N LEU A 64 25.62 -1.67 -11.49
CA LEU A 64 26.26 -2.22 -10.28
C LEU A 64 26.82 -3.61 -10.56
N LEU A 65 26.05 -4.48 -11.24
CA LEU A 65 26.49 -5.83 -11.59
C LEU A 65 27.68 -5.80 -12.55
N GLU A 66 27.61 -4.99 -13.61
CA GLU A 66 28.70 -4.83 -14.59
C GLU A 66 30.00 -4.34 -13.95
N ARG A 67 29.90 -3.43 -12.98
CA ARG A 67 31.05 -2.86 -12.25
C ARG A 67 31.46 -3.69 -11.04
N LYS A 68 30.80 -4.82 -10.78
CA LYS A 68 31.04 -5.71 -9.64
C LYS A 68 30.95 -4.98 -8.29
N ILE A 69 30.04 -4.02 -8.18
CA ILE A 69 29.74 -3.32 -6.93
C ILE A 69 28.72 -4.17 -6.17
N PRO A 70 28.96 -4.49 -4.87
CA PRO A 70 28.01 -5.26 -4.08
C PRO A 70 26.62 -4.59 -4.05
N ALA A 71 25.60 -5.37 -4.36
CA ALA A 71 24.23 -4.88 -4.45
C ALA A 71 23.29 -5.64 -3.53
N ILE A 72 22.25 -4.96 -3.08
CA ILE A 72 21.10 -5.56 -2.41
C ILE A 72 19.86 -5.26 -3.24
N LEU A 73 19.32 -6.27 -3.90
CA LEU A 73 18.06 -6.15 -4.62
C LEU A 73 16.90 -6.33 -3.63
N VAL A 74 16.10 -5.28 -3.44
CA VAL A 74 14.97 -5.30 -2.50
C VAL A 74 13.66 -5.39 -3.26
N LEU A 75 13.03 -6.57 -3.20
CA LEU A 75 11.79 -6.83 -3.93
C LEU A 75 10.58 -6.22 -3.22
N ALA A 76 9.64 -5.76 -4.03
CA ALA A 76 8.29 -5.34 -3.60
C ALA A 76 7.26 -6.46 -3.85
N GLU A 77 7.71 -7.71 -3.90
CA GLU A 77 6.93 -8.90 -4.17
C GLU A 77 7.66 -10.14 -3.59
N ALA A 78 7.04 -11.30 -3.70
CA ALA A 78 7.59 -12.58 -3.27
C ALA A 78 8.91 -12.88 -3.98
N MET A 79 9.76 -13.67 -3.32
CA MET A 79 11.02 -14.12 -3.90
C MET A 79 10.76 -14.91 -5.19
N HIS A 80 11.48 -14.58 -6.26
CA HIS A 80 11.35 -15.29 -7.53
C HIS A 80 12.00 -16.68 -7.45
N GLU A 81 11.42 -17.64 -8.17
CA GLU A 81 11.97 -18.99 -8.31
C GLU A 81 13.10 -19.06 -9.34
N GLN A 82 13.08 -18.15 -10.32
CA GLN A 82 14.04 -18.11 -11.43
C GLN A 82 14.60 -16.70 -11.59
N TRP A 83 15.88 -16.63 -11.91
CA TRP A 83 16.62 -15.38 -12.09
C TRP A 83 17.29 -15.34 -13.45
N SER A 84 17.45 -14.13 -13.99
CA SER A 84 18.22 -13.93 -15.22
C SER A 84 19.69 -14.36 -15.03
N GLU A 85 20.40 -14.60 -16.13
CA GLU A 85 21.80 -15.00 -16.11
C GLU A 85 22.71 -14.00 -15.36
N PRO A 86 22.62 -12.67 -15.59
CA PRO A 86 23.45 -11.70 -14.84
C PRO A 86 23.19 -11.72 -13.33
N VAL A 87 21.93 -11.93 -12.93
CA VAL A 87 21.57 -12.01 -11.51
C VAL A 87 22.08 -13.30 -10.89
N SER A 88 21.97 -14.42 -11.61
CA SER A 88 22.46 -15.72 -11.16
C SER A 88 23.98 -15.73 -11.01
N GLU A 89 24.70 -15.09 -11.93
CA GLU A 89 26.16 -14.91 -11.85
C GLU A 89 26.55 -14.03 -10.65
N ALA A 90 25.83 -12.93 -10.42
CA ALA A 90 26.06 -12.05 -9.28
C ALA A 90 25.79 -12.74 -7.92
N LEU A 91 24.77 -13.61 -7.86
CA LEU A 91 24.51 -14.47 -6.71
C LEU A 91 25.66 -15.47 -6.50
N GLY A 92 26.08 -16.16 -7.56
CA GLY A 92 27.15 -17.16 -7.50
C GLY A 92 28.54 -16.59 -7.15
N SER A 93 28.80 -15.34 -7.54
CA SER A 93 30.04 -14.62 -7.20
C SER A 93 30.00 -13.91 -5.84
N GLY A 94 28.88 -14.00 -5.12
CA GLY A 94 28.73 -13.39 -3.80
C GLY A 94 28.63 -11.86 -3.80
N LEU A 95 28.34 -11.25 -4.96
CA LEU A 95 28.19 -9.80 -5.13
C LEU A 95 26.74 -9.31 -4.92
N LEU A 96 25.78 -10.23 -4.79
CA LEU A 96 24.37 -9.90 -4.65
C LEU A 96 23.73 -10.54 -3.42
N LEU A 97 22.88 -9.75 -2.78
CA LEU A 97 21.88 -10.21 -1.82
C LEU A 97 20.50 -9.77 -2.31
N ILE A 98 19.54 -10.67 -2.34
CA ILE A 98 18.14 -10.38 -2.68
C ILE A 98 17.33 -10.53 -1.42
N ILE A 99 16.50 -9.53 -1.09
CA ILE A 99 15.65 -9.54 0.10
C ILE A 99 14.22 -9.14 -0.24
N THR A 100 13.26 -9.62 0.55
CA THR A 100 11.87 -9.18 0.46
C THR A 100 11.20 -9.13 1.83
N HIS A 101 10.34 -8.13 2.04
CA HIS A 101 9.38 -8.08 3.15
C HIS A 101 8.09 -8.84 2.83
N CYS A 102 7.85 -9.18 1.57
CA CYS A 102 6.60 -9.80 1.16
C CYS A 102 6.55 -11.28 1.52
N GLY A 103 5.35 -11.76 1.87
CA GLY A 103 5.11 -13.20 1.96
C GLY A 103 5.05 -13.85 0.57
N PRO A 104 5.07 -15.19 0.50
CA PRO A 104 5.06 -15.92 -0.76
C PRO A 104 3.82 -15.65 -1.61
N GLU A 105 2.72 -15.12 -1.03
CA GLU A 105 1.50 -14.78 -1.75
C GLU A 105 1.54 -13.51 -2.61
N VAL A 106 2.50 -12.62 -2.42
CA VAL A 106 2.52 -11.31 -3.10
C VAL A 106 3.27 -11.44 -4.41
N HIS A 107 2.61 -11.91 -5.47
CA HIS A 107 3.28 -12.16 -6.76
C HIS A 107 3.31 -10.96 -7.71
N THR A 108 2.81 -9.79 -7.30
CA THR A 108 2.79 -8.60 -8.14
C THR A 108 3.05 -7.36 -7.30
N VAL A 109 3.94 -6.50 -7.80
CA VAL A 109 4.21 -5.20 -7.20
C VAL A 109 2.98 -4.30 -7.25
N CYS A 110 2.60 -3.77 -6.09
CA CYS A 110 1.53 -2.80 -5.94
C CYS A 110 2.06 -1.52 -5.25
N ALA A 111 1.21 -0.50 -5.12
CA ALA A 111 1.59 0.75 -4.48
C ALA A 111 2.04 0.55 -3.02
N ARG A 112 1.34 -0.33 -2.26
CA ARG A 112 1.70 -0.64 -0.88
C ARG A 112 3.01 -1.42 -0.80
N SER A 113 3.15 -2.52 -1.52
CA SER A 113 4.35 -3.34 -1.43
C SER A 113 5.58 -2.57 -1.89
N ALA A 114 5.44 -1.66 -2.87
CA ALA A 114 6.49 -0.72 -3.24
C ALA A 114 6.80 0.30 -2.14
N PHE A 115 5.77 0.82 -1.45
CA PHE A 115 5.96 1.70 -0.29
C PHE A 115 6.69 0.98 0.85
N ASP A 116 6.26 -0.24 1.17
CA ASP A 116 6.81 -1.06 2.24
C ASP A 116 8.27 -1.44 1.96
N ARG A 117 8.55 -1.83 0.71
CA ARG A 117 9.91 -2.03 0.19
C ARG A 117 10.76 -0.77 0.35
N ASN A 118 10.23 0.41 0.00
CA ASN A 118 10.96 1.66 0.12
C ASN A 118 11.24 2.01 1.59
N ALA A 119 10.25 1.83 2.47
CA ALA A 119 10.41 2.07 3.90
C ALA A 119 11.45 1.13 4.51
N LEU A 120 11.47 -0.14 4.12
CA LEU A 120 12.51 -1.09 4.51
C LEU A 120 13.89 -0.63 4.05
N MET A 121 14.05 -0.24 2.78
CA MET A 121 15.31 0.28 2.24
C MET A 121 15.78 1.52 3.01
N MET A 122 14.90 2.49 3.25
CA MET A 122 15.23 3.72 3.99
C MET A 122 15.64 3.44 5.43
N ALA A 123 14.98 2.49 6.10
CA ALA A 123 15.31 2.10 7.48
C ALA A 123 16.67 1.39 7.59
N LEU A 124 17.10 0.67 6.56
CA LEU A 124 18.38 -0.05 6.53
C LEU A 124 19.55 0.81 6.04
N ALA A 125 19.27 1.94 5.39
CA ALA A 125 20.28 2.73 4.69
C ALA A 125 21.09 3.62 5.63
N ASP A 126 22.41 3.57 5.48
CA ASP A 126 23.31 4.55 6.08
C ASP A 126 23.23 5.90 5.33
N GLU A 127 23.04 5.84 4.00
CA GLU A 127 22.85 7.01 3.14
C GLU A 127 21.73 6.75 2.12
N ILE A 128 20.84 7.72 1.92
CA ILE A 128 19.77 7.66 0.93
C ILE A 128 20.16 8.54 -0.25
N VAL A 129 20.32 7.94 -1.43
CA VAL A 129 20.66 8.63 -2.67
C VAL A 129 19.42 8.71 -3.55
N VAL A 130 19.04 9.93 -3.93
CA VAL A 130 17.85 10.19 -4.74
C VAL A 130 18.28 10.75 -6.08
N GLY A 131 18.08 9.97 -7.15
CA GLY A 131 18.37 10.40 -8.52
C GLY A 131 17.56 11.66 -8.85
N TYR A 132 16.23 11.50 -8.85
CA TYR A 132 15.28 12.58 -9.03
C TYR A 132 14.03 12.35 -8.17
N CYS A 133 13.48 13.44 -7.61
CA CYS A 133 12.29 13.42 -6.79
C CYS A 133 11.23 14.38 -7.35
N SER A 134 10.08 13.83 -7.75
CA SER A 134 8.95 14.66 -8.18
C SER A 134 8.26 15.31 -6.98
N LYS A 135 7.99 16.61 -7.07
CA LYS A 135 7.23 17.37 -6.07
C LYS A 135 5.83 16.77 -5.88
N GLY A 136 5.37 16.64 -4.64
CA GLY A 136 4.09 16.05 -4.24
C GLY A 136 4.03 14.51 -4.36
N GLY A 137 5.10 13.86 -4.81
CA GLY A 137 5.14 12.42 -5.06
C GLY A 137 5.24 11.57 -3.79
N ASN A 138 4.94 10.27 -3.90
CA ASN A 138 5.07 9.33 -2.78
C ASN A 138 6.51 9.23 -2.26
N LEU A 139 7.51 9.35 -3.16
CA LEU A 139 8.91 9.34 -2.77
C LEU A 139 9.26 10.56 -1.91
N GLU A 140 8.83 11.77 -2.30
CA GLU A 140 9.07 12.99 -1.52
C GLU A 140 8.48 12.88 -0.11
N ARG A 141 7.24 12.38 -0.01
CA ARG A 141 6.57 12.15 1.28
C ARG A 141 7.27 11.09 2.13
N GLY A 142 7.77 10.01 1.51
CA GLY A 142 8.49 8.96 2.22
C GLY A 142 9.86 9.39 2.75
N LEU A 143 10.50 10.35 2.08
CA LEU A 143 11.78 10.91 2.50
C LEU A 143 11.65 11.96 3.62
N ALA A 144 10.43 12.45 3.89
CA ALA A 144 10.20 13.44 4.93
C ALA A 144 10.58 12.88 6.31
N GLY A 145 11.57 13.49 6.95
CA GLY A 145 12.08 13.08 8.27
C GLY A 145 13.42 12.35 8.24
N TYR A 146 13.94 11.99 7.07
CA TYR A 146 15.30 11.45 6.94
C TYR A 146 16.31 12.58 6.73
N SER A 147 17.35 12.62 7.57
CA SER A 147 18.44 13.61 7.48
C SER A 147 19.61 13.17 6.62
N ASN A 148 19.70 11.88 6.29
CA ASN A 148 20.78 11.26 5.52
C ASN A 148 20.46 11.16 4.01
N VAL A 149 19.73 12.14 3.47
CA VAL A 149 19.28 12.16 2.07
C VAL A 149 20.19 13.03 1.21
N ARG A 150 20.66 12.49 0.09
CA ARG A 150 21.47 13.16 -0.92
C ARG A 150 20.78 13.11 -2.29
N TYR A 151 20.53 14.27 -2.87
CA TYR A 151 19.94 14.39 -4.22
C TYR A 151 21.03 14.50 -5.29
N LEU A 152 20.91 13.73 -6.38
CA LEU A 152 21.83 13.80 -7.52
C LEU A 152 21.42 14.89 -8.52
N VAL A 153 20.12 15.05 -8.75
CA VAL A 153 19.55 16.09 -9.61
C VAL A 153 18.39 16.76 -8.88
N GLY A 154 18.43 18.10 -8.81
CA GLY A 154 17.38 18.92 -8.21
C GLY A 154 17.40 18.91 -6.68
N ASN A 155 18.06 19.90 -6.08
CA ASN A 155 17.55 20.64 -4.92
C ASN A 155 18.39 21.92 -4.73
N GLN A 156 18.12 23.00 -5.50
CA GLN A 156 18.74 24.30 -5.20
C GLN A 156 18.09 25.03 -4.01
N ASP A 157 16.98 24.53 -3.45
CA ASP A 157 16.24 25.25 -2.40
C ASP A 157 16.42 24.73 -0.96
N ASN A 158 17.30 23.75 -0.72
CA ASN A 158 17.57 23.25 0.66
C ASN A 158 19.00 23.43 1.14
N ARG A 159 19.77 24.33 0.54
CA ARG A 159 21.00 24.83 1.16
C ARG A 159 20.64 25.96 2.13
N ALA A 160 20.76 25.65 3.42
CA ALA A 160 20.70 26.57 4.56
C ALA A 160 19.32 27.17 4.92
N LYS A 161 18.59 26.48 5.79
CA LYS A 161 17.99 27.14 6.97
C LYS A 161 18.88 26.89 8.17
N THR A 162 20.08 27.45 8.11
CA THR A 162 20.85 27.75 9.32
C THR A 162 20.06 28.83 10.06
N LYS A 163 19.88 28.62 11.37
CA LYS A 163 19.07 29.42 12.29
C LYS A 163 19.30 30.94 12.13
N GLU A 164 18.23 31.68 11.90
CA GLU A 164 18.10 33.06 12.38
C GLU A 164 16.81 33.21 13.18
N PRO A 165 16.79 33.97 14.29
CA PRO A 165 15.66 34.03 15.21
C PRO A 165 14.53 34.89 14.62
N LEU A 166 13.29 34.41 14.77
CA LEU A 166 12.09 35.19 14.44
C LEU A 166 12.04 36.50 15.24
N PRO A 167 11.62 37.64 14.64
CA PRO A 167 11.43 38.88 15.36
C PRO A 167 10.27 38.74 16.36
N GLN A 168 10.48 39.29 17.55
CA GLN A 168 9.47 39.45 18.58
C GLN A 168 8.30 40.29 18.04
N GLN A 169 7.09 39.76 18.08
CA GLN A 169 5.88 40.58 18.10
C GLN A 169 4.87 40.04 19.12
N GLY A 170 4.70 40.84 20.17
CA GLY A 170 3.38 41.32 20.62
C GLY A 170 2.38 40.27 21.08
N GLY A 171 2.33 40.04 22.39
CA GLY A 171 1.36 39.19 23.04
C GLY A 171 -0.09 39.63 22.87
N ARG A 172 -0.99 38.65 23.01
CA ARG A 172 -2.33 38.81 23.59
C ARG A 172 -2.70 37.52 24.31
N SER A 173 -2.74 37.63 25.63
CA SER A 173 -3.16 36.64 26.61
C SER A 173 -4.69 36.50 26.60
N TYR A 174 -5.18 35.25 26.63
CA TYR A 174 -6.47 34.92 27.23
C TYR A 174 -6.28 33.67 28.08
N ALA A 175 -6.21 33.89 29.39
CA ALA A 175 -6.31 32.85 30.41
C ALA A 175 -7.79 32.56 30.69
N GLY A 176 -8.08 31.30 31.02
CA GLY A 176 -9.26 30.93 31.79
C GLY A 176 -10.30 30.08 31.05
N ARG A 177 -10.18 28.76 31.19
CA ARG A 177 -11.21 27.94 31.87
C ARG A 177 -10.64 26.56 32.14
N ARG A 178 -10.95 26.04 33.32
CA ARG A 178 -10.41 24.82 33.93
C ARG A 178 -11.60 23.95 34.35
N PHE A 179 -11.42 22.64 34.12
CA PHE A 179 -12.02 21.47 34.78
C PHE A 179 -13.49 21.10 34.52
N PRO A 180 -13.90 19.81 34.71
CA PRO A 180 -13.18 18.75 35.45
C PRO A 180 -13.00 17.38 34.76
N ASP A 181 -12.03 16.66 35.33
CA ASP A 181 -11.81 15.21 35.28
C ASP A 181 -13.01 14.43 35.83
N ASP A 182 -13.33 13.28 35.22
CA ASP A 182 -14.09 12.21 35.87
C ASP A 182 -13.32 10.89 35.76
N PHE A 183 -12.85 10.45 36.92
CA PHE A 183 -12.38 9.12 37.23
C PHE A 183 -13.49 8.40 37.99
N GLN A 184 -13.72 7.14 37.63
CA GLN A 184 -14.38 6.03 38.36
C GLN A 184 -15.50 5.42 37.51
N ARG A 185 -15.77 4.11 37.49
CA ARG A 185 -15.16 2.88 38.01
C ARG A 185 -16.27 1.86 37.74
N GLU A 186 -16.01 0.75 37.05
CA GLU A 186 -16.65 -0.49 37.47
C GLU A 186 -15.89 -1.72 36.97
N LYS A 187 -15.62 -2.58 37.95
CA LYS A 187 -15.05 -3.91 37.83
C LYS A 187 -16.22 -4.88 37.83
N SER A 188 -16.14 -5.93 37.02
CA SER A 188 -16.66 -7.23 37.43
C SER A 188 -15.85 -8.36 36.78
N ASN A 189 -15.19 -9.13 37.65
CA ASN A 189 -14.63 -10.44 37.37
C ASN A 189 -15.76 -11.44 37.07
N LEU A 190 -15.48 -12.51 36.30
CA LEU A 190 -15.61 -13.89 36.77
C LEU A 190 -15.17 -14.93 35.72
N GLN A 191 -14.70 -16.05 36.26
CA GLN A 191 -14.02 -17.18 35.63
C GLN A 191 -14.95 -18.13 34.87
N GLY A 192 -14.34 -18.93 33.99
CA GLY A 192 -14.85 -20.23 33.51
C GLY A 192 -14.46 -20.43 32.04
N GLY A 193 -13.65 -21.39 31.60
CA GLY A 193 -13.36 -22.71 32.14
C GLY A 193 -14.08 -23.79 31.33
N ARG A 194 -13.31 -24.45 30.44
CA ARG A 194 -13.49 -25.81 29.86
C ARG A 194 -13.86 -25.95 28.37
N SER A 195 -12.94 -26.68 27.74
CA SER A 195 -12.96 -27.44 26.49
C SER A 195 -14.08 -28.47 26.40
N TYR A 196 -14.55 -28.76 25.17
CA TYR A 196 -14.75 -30.13 24.67
C TYR A 196 -14.56 -30.23 23.14
N ASN A 197 -14.02 -31.38 22.76
CA ASN A 197 -13.70 -31.91 21.43
C ASN A 197 -14.85 -31.95 20.41
N GLY A 198 -14.48 -32.03 19.12
CA GLY A 198 -15.09 -33.03 18.24
C GLY A 198 -15.16 -32.75 16.73
N ARG A 199 -14.30 -33.46 15.98
CA ARG A 199 -14.53 -34.06 14.64
C ARG A 199 -14.37 -33.22 13.36
N SER A 200 -13.20 -33.45 12.75
CA SER A 200 -12.89 -33.85 11.37
C SER A 200 -14.03 -33.95 10.34
N PHE A 201 -13.80 -33.40 9.13
CA PHE A 201 -13.91 -34.11 7.84
C PHE A 201 -13.08 -33.40 6.74
N SER A 202 -12.79 -34.19 5.72
CA SER A 202 -11.66 -34.21 4.80
C SER A 202 -11.85 -33.45 3.47
N ALA A 203 -10.70 -33.00 2.94
CA ALA A 203 -10.23 -33.06 1.55
C ALA A 203 -11.14 -32.66 0.36
N ASN A 204 -10.67 -31.67 -0.41
CA ASN A 204 -10.40 -31.78 -1.86
C ASN A 204 -9.58 -30.52 -2.25
N GLN A 205 -8.29 -30.60 -2.58
CA GLN A 205 -7.72 -31.03 -3.87
C GLN A 205 -8.58 -30.61 -5.08
N ASN A 206 -8.20 -29.50 -5.71
CA ASN A 206 -7.79 -29.52 -7.11
C ASN A 206 -7.03 -28.25 -7.46
N ALA A 207 -5.79 -28.46 -7.88
CA ALA A 207 -4.96 -27.50 -8.58
C ALA A 207 -5.33 -27.53 -10.07
N SER A 208 -5.33 -26.37 -10.70
CA SER A 208 -4.97 -26.25 -12.11
C SER A 208 -4.27 -24.92 -12.35
N ASN A 209 -3.06 -25.05 -12.89
CA ASN A 209 -2.16 -23.98 -13.28
C ASN A 209 -2.72 -23.21 -14.49
N GLY A 210 -2.51 -21.90 -14.50
CA GLY A 210 -2.67 -21.04 -15.66
C GLY A 210 -1.77 -19.82 -15.51
N PHE A 211 -0.67 -19.79 -16.26
CA PHE A 211 0.34 -18.75 -16.24
C PHE A 211 -0.12 -17.45 -16.95
N SER A 212 0.34 -16.33 -16.39
CA SER A 212 0.93 -15.15 -17.07
C SER A 212 0.12 -13.85 -17.30
N GLN A 213 0.84 -12.76 -16.99
CA GLN A 213 0.82 -11.37 -17.49
C GLN A 213 -0.08 -10.32 -16.80
N GLY A 214 0.61 -9.42 -16.09
CA GLY A 214 0.43 -7.97 -16.20
C GLY A 214 -0.82 -7.39 -15.54
N GLY A 215 -0.61 -6.47 -14.60
CA GLY A 215 -1.67 -5.64 -14.04
C GLY A 215 -2.47 -4.94 -15.15
N ARG A 216 -3.62 -5.51 -15.46
CA ARG A 216 -4.70 -4.95 -16.28
C ARG A 216 -5.99 -5.34 -15.57
N ALA A 217 -6.95 -4.42 -15.53
CA ALA A 217 -8.33 -4.79 -15.29
C ALA A 217 -8.72 -5.82 -16.36
N LEU A 218 -8.84 -7.09 -15.97
CA LEU A 218 -9.31 -8.13 -16.87
C LEU A 218 -10.81 -7.91 -17.09
N ALA A 219 -11.17 -7.44 -18.29
CA ALA A 219 -12.54 -7.56 -18.78
C ALA A 219 -12.81 -9.05 -19.04
N GLY A 220 -13.32 -9.75 -18.03
CA GLY A 220 -13.81 -11.12 -18.18
C GLY A 220 -15.03 -11.12 -19.09
N GLN A 221 -14.93 -11.82 -20.22
CA GLN A 221 -16.02 -12.03 -21.16
C GLN A 221 -17.05 -12.98 -20.54
N ALA A 222 -18.32 -12.63 -20.71
CA ALA A 222 -19.48 -13.34 -20.19
C ALA A 222 -19.54 -14.78 -20.71
N ASP A 223 -19.87 -15.71 -19.81
CA ASP A 223 -20.39 -17.02 -20.19
C ASP A 223 -21.78 -17.20 -19.57
N ASN A 224 -22.69 -17.71 -20.39
CA ASN A 224 -24.13 -17.46 -20.30
C ASN A 224 -24.84 -18.23 -19.18
N GLY A 225 -25.49 -17.48 -18.29
CA GLY A 225 -26.56 -17.92 -17.39
C GLY A 225 -26.91 -16.77 -16.45
N VAL A 226 -27.94 -15.97 -16.80
CA VAL A 226 -28.44 -14.77 -16.07
C VAL A 226 -27.35 -14.08 -15.23
N GLY A 227 -26.53 -13.30 -15.95
CA GLY A 227 -25.16 -12.95 -15.59
C GLY A 227 -24.97 -12.33 -14.21
N GLN A 228 -24.35 -13.12 -13.32
CA GLN A 228 -23.79 -12.64 -12.07
C GLN A 228 -22.59 -11.75 -12.38
N TRP A 229 -22.80 -10.44 -12.47
CA TRP A 229 -21.69 -9.50 -12.63
C TRP A 229 -20.83 -9.51 -11.38
N SER A 230 -19.53 -9.75 -11.58
CA SER A 230 -18.52 -9.65 -10.55
C SER A 230 -17.28 -8.94 -11.10
N ARG A 231 -16.62 -8.16 -10.25
CA ARG A 231 -15.30 -7.59 -10.51
C ARG A 231 -14.38 -7.84 -9.34
N ARG A 232 -13.17 -8.30 -9.64
CA ARG A 232 -12.09 -8.50 -8.69
C ARG A 232 -11.12 -7.32 -8.80
N LEU A 233 -10.84 -6.70 -7.66
CA LEU A 233 -9.83 -5.67 -7.51
C LEU A 233 -8.76 -6.19 -6.56
N ASP A 234 -7.60 -6.51 -7.12
CA ASP A 234 -6.43 -6.89 -6.33
C ASP A 234 -5.71 -5.63 -5.84
N LEU A 235 -5.59 -5.54 -4.52
CA LEU A 235 -4.89 -4.49 -3.79
C LEU A 235 -3.71 -5.11 -3.06
N GLY A 236 -2.82 -4.30 -2.51
CA GLY A 236 -1.54 -4.82 -2.03
C GLY A 236 -1.56 -6.00 -1.04
N TYR A 237 -2.47 -5.98 -0.06
CA TYR A 237 -2.58 -7.01 0.99
C TYR A 237 -3.99 -7.59 1.11
N SER A 238 -4.85 -7.24 0.16
CA SER A 238 -6.25 -7.64 0.19
C SER A 238 -6.83 -7.67 -1.22
N THR A 239 -7.85 -8.48 -1.42
CA THR A 239 -8.64 -8.45 -2.64
C THR A 239 -10.04 -7.97 -2.31
N ILE A 240 -10.58 -7.03 -3.09
CA ILE A 240 -11.97 -6.61 -3.01
C ILE A 240 -12.74 -7.20 -4.19
N PHE A 241 -13.79 -7.94 -3.89
CA PHE A 241 -14.76 -8.43 -4.87
C PHE A 241 -16.00 -7.55 -4.84
N PHE A 242 -16.46 -7.13 -6.00
CA PHE A 242 -17.73 -6.43 -6.19
C PHE A 242 -18.68 -7.40 -6.86
N ASP A 243 -19.72 -7.84 -6.15
CA ASP A 243 -20.65 -8.83 -6.65
C ASP A 243 -22.08 -8.27 -6.65
N PHE A 244 -22.78 -8.35 -7.78
CA PHE A 244 -24.23 -8.21 -7.79
C PHE A 244 -24.88 -9.50 -7.29
N ASN A 245 -25.84 -9.37 -6.38
CA ASN A 245 -26.60 -10.48 -5.83
C ASN A 245 -28.08 -10.12 -5.79
N GLU A 246 -28.91 -11.16 -5.77
CA GLU A 246 -30.37 -11.04 -5.69
C GLU A 246 -30.85 -11.62 -4.35
N ALA A 247 -31.79 -10.92 -3.71
CA ALA A 247 -32.53 -11.39 -2.54
C ALA A 247 -34.03 -11.21 -2.81
N GLY A 248 -34.68 -12.25 -3.33
CA GLY A 248 -36.08 -12.14 -3.77
C GLY A 248 -36.20 -11.26 -5.01
N LYS A 249 -36.87 -10.11 -4.89
CA LYS A 249 -36.99 -9.11 -5.98
C LYS A 249 -35.93 -8.02 -5.92
N ASP A 250 -35.18 -7.96 -4.82
CA ASP A 250 -34.22 -6.90 -4.58
C ASP A 250 -32.85 -7.30 -5.12
N VAL A 251 -32.23 -6.38 -5.85
CA VAL A 251 -30.85 -6.51 -6.31
C VAL A 251 -29.99 -5.63 -5.41
N TYR A 252 -28.84 -6.13 -4.98
CA TYR A 252 -27.88 -5.37 -4.19
C TYR A 252 -26.45 -5.70 -4.64
N ILE A 253 -25.53 -4.76 -4.42
CA ILE A 253 -24.10 -4.99 -4.60
C ILE A 253 -23.46 -5.31 -3.25
N LYS A 254 -22.53 -6.26 -3.27
CA LYS A 254 -21.74 -6.69 -2.12
C LYS A 254 -20.27 -6.46 -2.42
N LEU A 255 -19.62 -5.64 -1.61
CA LEU A 255 -18.16 -5.48 -1.61
C LEU A 255 -17.58 -6.41 -0.54
N THR A 256 -16.80 -7.41 -0.95
CA THR A 256 -16.13 -8.34 -0.04
C THR A 256 -14.63 -8.09 -0.10
N GLN A 257 -14.06 -7.50 0.96
CA GLN A 257 -12.62 -7.44 1.13
C GLN A 257 -12.13 -8.70 1.85
N SER A 258 -11.21 -9.42 1.22
CA SER A 258 -10.48 -10.53 1.82
C SER A 258 -9.07 -10.06 2.13
N THR A 259 -8.75 -9.92 3.42
CA THR A 259 -7.41 -9.52 3.91
C THR A 259 -6.73 -10.73 4.52
N LYS A 260 -5.46 -10.95 4.18
CA LYS A 260 -4.68 -12.05 4.78
C LYS A 260 -4.01 -11.55 6.05
N SER A 261 -4.38 -12.12 7.19
CA SER A 261 -3.78 -11.85 8.49
C SER A 261 -2.37 -12.44 8.57
N ALA A 262 -1.56 -11.93 9.52
CA ALA A 262 -0.18 -12.38 9.72
C ALA A 262 -0.06 -13.88 10.08
N ASP A 263 -1.12 -14.48 10.63
CA ASP A 263 -1.23 -15.92 10.91
C ASP A 263 -1.65 -16.76 9.69
N GLY A 264 -1.76 -16.14 8.51
CA GLY A 264 -2.15 -16.79 7.26
C GLY A 264 -3.65 -17.02 7.11
N LYS A 265 -4.48 -16.63 8.11
CA LYS A 265 -5.94 -16.69 7.99
C LYS A 265 -6.46 -15.53 7.15
N TYR A 266 -7.57 -15.77 6.46
CA TYR A 266 -8.26 -14.72 5.72
C TYR A 266 -9.35 -14.12 6.58
N GLU A 267 -9.26 -12.82 6.85
CA GLU A 267 -10.34 -12.03 7.38
C GLU A 267 -11.18 -11.49 6.22
N ARG A 268 -12.51 -11.61 6.32
CA ARG A 268 -13.43 -11.12 5.29
C ARG A 268 -14.37 -10.08 5.85
N ASN A 269 -14.25 -8.86 5.35
CA ASN A 269 -15.14 -7.76 5.65
C ASN A 269 -16.08 -7.49 4.48
N LYS A 270 -17.34 -7.20 4.76
CA LYS A 270 -18.38 -7.06 3.74
C LYS A 270 -19.20 -5.80 3.92
N ILE A 271 -19.38 -5.05 2.84
CA ILE A 271 -20.31 -3.91 2.74
C ILE A 271 -21.39 -4.25 1.71
N PHE A 272 -22.64 -3.89 2.02
CA PHE A 272 -23.80 -4.14 1.18
C PHE A 272 -24.47 -2.83 0.84
N MET A 273 -24.89 -2.67 -0.40
CA MET A 273 -25.62 -1.49 -0.86
C MET A 273 -26.72 -1.89 -1.83
N ASP A 274 -27.93 -1.37 -1.64
CA ASP A 274 -28.97 -1.36 -2.66
C ASP A 274 -28.64 -0.35 -3.78
N ARG A 275 -29.51 -0.26 -4.79
CA ARG A 275 -29.31 0.62 -5.95
C ARG A 275 -29.23 2.11 -5.56
N THR A 276 -30.06 2.56 -4.63
CA THR A 276 -30.15 3.96 -4.20
C THR A 276 -28.93 4.31 -3.35
N GLU A 277 -28.59 3.44 -2.41
CA GLU A 277 -27.40 3.53 -1.57
C GLU A 277 -26.13 3.55 -2.44
N PHE A 278 -26.05 2.68 -3.44
CA PHE A 278 -24.90 2.62 -4.34
C PHE A 278 -24.77 3.85 -5.24
N ARG A 279 -25.89 4.50 -5.62
CA ARG A 279 -25.81 5.79 -6.32
C ARG A 279 -25.22 6.88 -5.43
N ALA A 280 -25.71 7.01 -4.20
CA ALA A 280 -25.16 7.98 -3.24
C ALA A 280 -23.68 7.70 -2.93
N PHE A 281 -23.34 6.41 -2.84
CA PHE A 281 -21.96 5.94 -2.71
C PHE A 281 -21.09 6.34 -3.90
N TYR A 282 -21.56 6.12 -5.12
CA TYR A 282 -20.87 6.49 -6.36
C TYR A 282 -20.55 8.00 -6.39
N ASP A 283 -21.53 8.85 -6.08
CA ASP A 283 -21.34 10.30 -6.07
C ASP A 283 -20.32 10.71 -5.00
N THR A 284 -20.43 10.10 -3.80
CA THR A 284 -19.55 10.36 -2.66
C THR A 284 -18.12 9.93 -2.92
N ILE A 285 -17.90 8.69 -3.38
CA ILE A 285 -16.56 8.21 -3.68
C ILE A 285 -15.94 9.01 -4.83
N GLY A 286 -16.74 9.44 -5.82
CA GLY A 286 -16.27 10.31 -6.89
C GLY A 286 -15.83 11.69 -6.38
N TYR A 287 -16.55 12.28 -5.43
CA TYR A 287 -16.11 13.51 -4.73
C TYR A 287 -14.80 13.28 -3.99
N VAL A 288 -14.71 12.20 -3.20
CA VAL A 288 -13.51 11.86 -2.43
C VAL A 288 -12.30 11.68 -3.33
N THR A 289 -12.45 10.93 -4.44
CA THR A 289 -11.38 10.71 -5.42
C THR A 289 -10.86 12.03 -5.99
N ARG A 290 -11.76 12.91 -6.46
CA ARG A 290 -11.36 14.22 -7.02
C ARG A 290 -10.67 15.12 -5.99
N ALA A 291 -11.18 15.17 -4.76
CA ALA A 291 -10.58 15.97 -3.69
C ALA A 291 -9.18 15.45 -3.33
N VAL A 292 -9.01 14.13 -3.25
CA VAL A 292 -7.69 13.49 -3.02
C VAL A 292 -6.71 13.80 -4.14
N GLU A 293 -7.13 13.69 -5.40
CA GLU A 293 -6.28 13.96 -6.57
C GLU A 293 -5.81 15.42 -6.64
N ARG A 294 -6.61 16.35 -6.11
CA ARG A 294 -6.31 17.79 -6.06
C ARG A 294 -5.62 18.23 -4.77
N ASP A 295 -5.32 17.31 -3.86
CA ASP A 295 -4.79 17.59 -2.52
C ASP A 295 -5.67 18.57 -1.70
N GLU A 296 -6.99 18.48 -1.90
CA GLU A 296 -7.98 19.26 -1.17
C GLU A 296 -8.28 18.63 0.20
N LYS A 297 -8.66 19.46 1.18
CA LYS A 297 -9.09 18.97 2.49
C LYS A 297 -10.47 18.32 2.35
N LEU A 298 -10.56 17.05 2.72
CA LEU A 298 -11.82 16.32 2.85
C LEU A 298 -12.57 16.73 4.12
N ASP A 299 -13.89 16.67 4.04
CA ASP A 299 -14.76 16.82 5.21
C ASP A 299 -14.50 15.72 6.23
N ARG A 300 -14.64 16.05 7.53
CA ARG A 300 -14.29 15.14 8.63
C ARG A 300 -15.30 14.00 8.83
N ASN A 301 -16.51 14.12 8.28
CA ASN A 301 -17.61 13.16 8.44
C ASN A 301 -18.27 12.89 7.09
N ILE A 302 -17.58 12.14 6.23
CA ILE A 302 -18.16 11.71 4.95
C ILE A 302 -18.97 10.45 5.23
N VAL A 303 -20.29 10.56 5.11
CA VAL A 303 -21.22 9.46 5.39
C VAL A 303 -22.18 9.32 4.23
N VAL A 304 -22.38 8.08 3.79
CA VAL A 304 -23.44 7.67 2.87
C VAL A 304 -24.54 7.05 3.69
N SER A 305 -25.71 7.70 3.72
CA SER A 305 -26.87 7.15 4.41
C SER A 305 -27.32 5.85 3.75
N SER A 306 -27.55 4.82 4.56
CA SER A 306 -27.95 3.51 4.05
C SER A 306 -28.91 2.80 5.03
N ALA A 307 -30.02 2.28 4.50
CA ALA A 307 -30.96 1.43 5.23
C ALA A 307 -30.30 0.12 5.69
N SER A 308 -29.22 -0.28 5.02
CA SER A 308 -28.34 -1.38 5.45
C SER A 308 -27.31 -0.99 6.51
N GLY A 309 -27.36 0.23 7.03
CA GLY A 309 -26.39 0.82 7.95
C GLY A 309 -25.53 1.85 7.24
N ASP A 310 -25.33 3.01 7.87
CA ASP A 310 -24.59 4.12 7.28
C ASP A 310 -23.15 3.71 6.98
N ILE A 311 -22.63 4.19 5.84
CA ILE A 311 -21.27 3.93 5.40
C ILE A 311 -20.46 5.19 5.64
N SER A 312 -19.58 5.15 6.63
CA SER A 312 -18.63 6.24 6.89
C SER A 312 -17.34 6.03 6.10
N LEU A 313 -16.82 7.10 5.49
CA LEU A 313 -15.53 7.12 4.80
C LEU A 313 -14.55 7.98 5.59
N ASN A 314 -13.48 7.36 6.08
CA ASN A 314 -12.49 7.98 6.93
C ASN A 314 -11.10 7.84 6.32
N MET A 315 -10.35 8.95 6.29
CA MET A 315 -8.95 8.93 5.90
C MET A 315 -8.09 8.84 7.16
N VAL A 316 -7.44 7.70 7.39
CA VAL A 316 -6.63 7.47 8.59
C VAL A 316 -5.17 7.27 8.21
N MET A 317 -4.25 7.75 9.05
CA MET A 317 -2.85 7.39 8.92
C MET A 317 -2.61 6.04 9.60
N SER A 318 -2.14 5.05 8.86
CA SER A 318 -1.76 3.72 9.39
C SER A 318 -0.43 3.31 8.78
N GLU A 319 0.53 2.93 9.62
CA GLU A 319 1.88 2.48 9.21
C GLU A 319 2.54 3.41 8.16
N GLY A 320 2.46 4.72 8.38
CA GLY A 320 3.05 5.74 7.51
C GLY A 320 2.27 6.05 6.23
N MET A 321 1.12 5.41 6.01
CA MET A 321 0.29 5.65 4.84
C MET A 321 -1.07 6.22 5.19
N LYS A 322 -1.60 7.01 4.26
CA LYS A 322 -3.00 7.43 4.29
C LYS A 322 -3.86 6.30 3.73
N MET A 323 -4.74 5.76 4.57
CA MET A 323 -5.69 4.70 4.26
C MET A 323 -7.09 5.31 4.11
N CYS A 324 -7.82 4.88 3.08
CA CYS A 324 -9.26 5.10 2.98
C CYS A 324 -9.96 3.93 3.67
N MET A 325 -10.64 4.20 4.78
CA MET A 325 -11.40 3.22 5.55
C MET A 325 -12.88 3.48 5.36
N MET A 326 -13.61 2.44 4.99
CA MET A 326 -15.03 2.50 4.67
C MET A 326 -15.73 1.56 5.62
N THR A 327 -16.51 2.10 6.55
CA THR A 327 -17.12 1.34 7.64
C THR A 327 -18.62 1.40 7.52
N GLN A 328 -19.26 0.23 7.41
CA GLN A 328 -20.71 0.06 7.50
C GLN A 328 -21.08 -0.43 8.91
N GLU A 329 -21.92 0.33 9.61
CA GLU A 329 -22.45 -0.03 10.93
C GLU A 329 -23.96 -0.27 10.85
N LYS A 330 -24.41 -1.47 11.25
CA LYS A 330 -25.82 -1.86 11.27
C LYS A 330 -26.23 -2.35 12.65
N GLU A 331 -27.28 -1.76 13.21
CA GLU A 331 -27.97 -2.30 14.38
C GLU A 331 -28.84 -3.48 13.97
N LEU A 332 -28.63 -4.62 14.63
CA LEU A 332 -29.45 -5.82 14.45
C LEU A 332 -30.61 -5.80 15.45
N LEU A 333 -31.77 -6.26 14.99
CA LEU A 333 -33.02 -6.32 15.78
C LEU A 333 -32.87 -7.06 17.13
N THR A 334 -31.85 -7.91 17.26
CA THR A 334 -31.51 -8.64 18.49
C THR A 334 -30.23 -8.08 19.13
N MET A 335 -30.28 -6.86 19.68
CA MET A 335 -29.26 -6.27 20.59
C MET A 335 -27.77 -6.41 20.13
N GLY A 336 -27.51 -6.47 18.82
CA GLY A 336 -26.18 -6.72 18.28
C GLY A 336 -25.80 -5.61 17.31
N HIS A 337 -24.57 -5.09 17.42
CA HIS A 337 -24.02 -4.15 16.45
C HIS A 337 -23.11 -4.89 15.49
N ARG A 338 -23.41 -4.82 14.19
CA ARG A 338 -22.52 -5.33 13.14
C ARG A 338 -21.73 -4.15 12.58
N ARG A 339 -20.43 -4.15 12.83
CA ARG A 339 -19.47 -3.22 12.20
C ARG A 339 -18.60 -3.99 11.22
N GLN A 340 -18.54 -3.54 9.98
CA GLN A 340 -17.70 -4.11 8.94
C GLN A 340 -16.91 -2.99 8.28
N THR A 341 -15.60 -3.16 8.18
CA THR A 341 -14.74 -2.14 7.58
C THR A 341 -13.95 -2.76 6.44
N ILE A 342 -14.06 -2.16 5.26
CA ILE A 342 -13.10 -2.39 4.19
C ILE A 342 -12.15 -1.19 4.12
N GLY A 343 -10.91 -1.40 3.73
CA GLY A 343 -9.98 -0.29 3.61
C GLY A 343 -8.76 -0.56 2.76
N PHE A 344 -8.27 0.47 2.09
CA PHE A 344 -7.19 0.36 1.12
C PHE A 344 -6.36 1.64 1.09
N CYS A 345 -5.19 1.61 0.46
CA CYS A 345 -4.33 2.78 0.43
C CYS A 345 -4.98 3.86 -0.43
N VAL A 346 -4.87 5.13 -0.03
CA VAL A 346 -5.43 6.25 -0.81
C VAL A 346 -4.86 6.32 -2.23
N THR A 347 -3.66 5.76 -2.46
CA THR A 347 -3.08 5.64 -3.81
C THR A 347 -3.82 4.66 -4.72
N GLU A 348 -4.60 3.74 -4.16
CA GLU A 348 -5.42 2.75 -4.88
C GLU A 348 -6.85 3.26 -5.11
N LEU A 349 -7.19 4.46 -4.63
CA LEU A 349 -8.54 5.03 -4.68
C LEU A 349 -9.05 5.24 -6.11
N SER A 350 -8.19 5.63 -7.05
CA SER A 350 -8.57 5.75 -8.47
C SER A 350 -8.97 4.39 -9.06
N ALA A 351 -8.16 3.34 -8.81
CA ALA A 351 -8.46 1.99 -9.31
C ALA A 351 -9.72 1.42 -8.68
N PHE A 352 -9.95 1.69 -7.39
CA PHE A 352 -11.22 1.38 -6.74
C PHE A 352 -12.38 2.11 -7.42
N PHE A 353 -12.26 3.41 -7.66
CA PHE A 353 -13.31 4.21 -8.28
C PHE A 353 -13.64 3.76 -9.72
N ASP A 354 -12.64 3.33 -10.49
CA ASP A 354 -12.87 2.76 -11.83
C ASP A 354 -13.80 1.54 -11.79
N VAL A 355 -13.62 0.65 -10.80
CA VAL A 355 -14.52 -0.50 -10.61
C VAL A 355 -15.92 -0.06 -10.15
N VAL A 356 -16.02 1.01 -9.35
CA VAL A 356 -17.32 1.61 -8.98
C VAL A 356 -18.01 2.19 -10.21
N ILE A 357 -17.30 2.85 -11.13
CA ILE A 357 -17.84 3.35 -12.41
C ILE A 357 -18.38 2.18 -13.24
N ASP A 358 -17.62 1.09 -13.36
CA ASP A 358 -18.06 -0.10 -14.09
C ASP A 358 -19.31 -0.73 -13.48
N ALA A 359 -19.37 -0.83 -12.14
CA ALA A 359 -20.57 -1.28 -11.44
C ALA A 359 -21.76 -0.34 -11.68
N ALA A 360 -21.54 0.98 -11.65
CA ALA A 360 -22.59 1.98 -11.87
C ALA A 360 -23.14 1.93 -13.29
N ARG A 361 -22.29 1.72 -14.30
CA ARG A 361 -22.72 1.48 -15.69
C ARG A 361 -23.50 0.18 -15.82
N HIS A 362 -23.00 -0.90 -15.22
CA HIS A 362 -23.70 -2.19 -15.25
C HIS A 362 -25.08 -2.11 -14.60
N TRP A 363 -25.19 -1.38 -13.49
CA TRP A 363 -26.46 -1.17 -12.80
C TRP A 363 -27.32 -0.07 -13.45
N CYS A 364 -26.93 0.49 -14.60
CA CYS A 364 -27.62 1.59 -15.29
C CYS A 364 -27.89 2.81 -14.40
N ILE A 365 -26.96 3.15 -13.51
CA ILE A 365 -26.99 4.34 -12.67
C ILE A 365 -26.41 5.54 -13.42
N ILE A 366 -25.42 5.29 -14.28
CA ILE A 366 -24.81 6.27 -15.18
C ILE A 366 -24.79 5.70 -16.60
N SER A 367 -24.76 6.61 -17.58
CA SER A 367 -24.71 6.29 -19.02
C SER A 367 -23.32 5.87 -19.49
#